data_AF-A0A966BEB8-F1
#
_entry.id   AF-A0A966BEB8-F1
#
_cell.length_a   1.000
_cell.length_b   1.000
_cell.length_c   1.000
_cell.angle_alpha   90.00
_cell.angle_beta   90.00
_cell.angle_gamma   90.00
#
_symmetry.space_group_name_H-M   'P 1'
#
loop_
_entity.id
_entity.type
_entity.pdbx_description
1 polymer ?
#
loop_
_entity_poly.entity_id
_entity_poly.type
_entity_poly.pdbx_seq_one_letter_code
_entity_poly.pdbx_strand_id
1 'polypeptide(L)' 'QFWATEGPRSVALVRLEEGPLLVSSIVNCEQTPEKLKLDMKLKATFEKFADVTVLCFEPLGEMS' A
#
# COMPACT_ATOMS: atom_id res chain seq x y z
N GLN A 1 11.06 -9.95 15.17
CA GLN A 1 11.15 -9.20 13.90
C GLN A 1 9.72 -9.09 13.35
N PHE A 2 8.98 -8.03 13.68
CA PHE A 2 7.52 -7.95 13.44
C PHE A 2 7.13 -7.67 11.98
N TRP A 3 8.13 -7.48 11.12
CA TRP A 3 7.96 -7.33 9.69
C TRP A 3 9.16 -8.02 9.03
N ALA A 4 8.95 -9.26 8.58
CA ALA A 4 9.97 -10.00 7.83
C ALA A 4 9.90 -9.60 6.36
N THR A 5 10.33 -8.38 5.99
CA THR A 5 10.35 -7.96 4.58
C THR A 5 11.76 -7.67 4.10
N GLU A 6 12.13 -8.26 2.97
CA GLU A 6 13.48 -8.26 2.38
C GLU A 6 13.78 -7.03 1.49
N GLY A 7 12.99 -5.96 1.58
CA GLY A 7 13.13 -4.82 0.68
C GLY A 7 12.51 -3.52 1.16
N PRO A 8 12.64 -2.43 0.37
CA PRO A 8 12.05 -1.14 0.67
C PRO A 8 10.52 -1.25 0.77
N ARG A 9 9.93 -0.39 1.61
CA ARG A 9 8.50 -0.36 1.89
C ARG A 9 8.00 1.07 1.80
N SER A 10 6.84 1.24 1.20
CA SER A 10 6.11 2.50 1.24
C SER A 10 5.41 2.70 2.58
N VAL A 11 5.39 3.96 3.01
CA VAL A 11 4.50 4.49 4.04
C VAL A 11 3.83 5.71 3.42
N ALA A 12 2.53 5.60 3.17
CA ALA A 12 1.77 6.59 2.43
C ALA A 12 0.62 7.15 3.27
N LEU A 13 0.28 8.43 3.01
CA LEU A 13 -0.99 9.02 3.42
C LEU A 13 -1.99 8.80 2.28
N VAL A 14 -2.94 7.90 2.50
CA VAL A 14 -3.99 7.57 1.51
C VAL A 14 -5.26 8.35 1.86
N ARG A 15 -5.74 9.16 0.91
CA ARG A 15 -7.03 9.84 1.01
C ARG A 15 -8.13 8.92 0.52
N LEU A 16 -9.07 8.59 1.40
CA LEU A 16 -10.26 7.82 1.03
C LEU A 16 -11.32 8.72 0.39
N GLU A 17 -12.23 8.13 -0.38
CA GLU A 17 -13.30 8.87 -1.04
C GLU A 17 -14.28 9.49 -0.04
N GLU A 18 -14.42 8.88 1.14
CA GLU A 18 -15.20 9.38 2.27
C GLU A 18 -14.59 10.62 2.94
N GLY A 19 -13.36 11.01 2.54
CA GLY A 19 -12.64 12.18 3.04
C GLY A 19 -11.48 11.96 4.04
N PRO A 20 -11.42 10.90 4.88
CA PRO A 20 -10.34 10.76 5.85
C PRO A 20 -9.00 10.39 5.19
N LEU A 21 -7.91 10.63 5.93
CA LEU A 21 -6.55 10.20 5.58
C LEU A 21 -6.15 9.01 6.44
N LEU A 22 -5.62 7.96 5.81
CA LEU A 22 -5.10 6.79 6.49
C LEU A 22 -3.60 6.65 6.21
N VAL A 23 -2.80 6.41 7.26
CA VAL A 23 -1.40 5.99 7.11
C VAL A 23 -1.40 4.49 6.83
N SER A 24 -0.96 4.08 5.65
CA SER A 24 -0.89 2.68 5.25
C SER A 24 0.21 2.42 4.22
N SER A 25 0.44 1.15 3.87
CA SER A 25 1.39 0.74 2.84
C SER A 25 0.68 0.52 1.50
N ILE A 26 1.38 0.86 0.41
CA ILE A 26 1.04 0.48 -0.95
C ILE A 26 1.80 -0.81 -1.29
N VAL A 27 1.07 -1.87 -1.63
CA VAL A 27 1.56 -3.22 -1.94
C VAL A 27 1.24 -3.58 -3.39
N ASN A 28 1.75 -4.74 -3.84
CA ASN A 28 1.53 -5.25 -5.20
C ASN A 28 2.00 -4.29 -6.32
N CYS A 29 3.04 -3.51 -6.02
CA CYS A 29 3.76 -2.69 -6.98
C CYS A 29 5.23 -2.54 -6.56
N GLU A 30 6.08 -2.15 -7.51
CA GLU A 30 7.49 -1.87 -7.24
C GLU A 30 7.63 -0.68 -6.28
N GLN A 31 8.51 -0.82 -5.28
CA GLN A 31 8.67 0.15 -4.19
C GLN A 31 9.74 1.20 -4.53
N THR A 32 9.52 1.92 -5.64
CA THR A 32 10.41 2.96 -6.17
C THR A 32 9.65 4.28 -6.39
N PRO A 33 10.30 5.46 -6.26
CA PRO A 33 9.68 6.76 -6.54
C PRO A 33 9.11 6.88 -7.97
N GLU A 34 9.67 6.13 -8.91
CA GLU A 34 9.24 6.09 -10.30
C GLU A 34 7.85 5.45 -10.46
N LYS A 35 7.50 4.50 -9.60
CA LYS A 35 6.23 3.76 -9.65
C LYS A 35 5.21 4.27 -8.62
N LEU A 36 5.69 4.72 -7.47
CA LEU A 36 4.86 5.31 -6.42
C LEU A 36 4.64 6.81 -6.69
N LYS A 37 3.61 7.13 -7.48
CA LYS A 37 3.26 8.52 -7.81
C LYS A 37 2.28 9.10 -6.80
N LEU A 38 2.44 10.39 -6.50
CA LEU A 38 1.46 11.16 -5.74
C LEU A 38 0.10 11.12 -6.48
N ASP A 39 -0.98 11.05 -5.71
CA ASP A 39 -2.37 10.99 -6.19
C ASP A 39 -2.68 9.83 -7.16
N MET A 40 -1.84 8.78 -7.19
CA MET A 40 -2.14 7.58 -7.96
C MET A 40 -3.44 6.92 -7.49
N LYS A 41 -4.17 6.30 -8.42
CA LYS A 41 -5.41 5.60 -8.09
C LYS A 41 -5.08 4.30 -7.36
N LEU A 42 -5.75 4.07 -6.23
CA LEU A 42 -5.55 2.93 -5.36
C LEU A 42 -6.89 2.24 -5.07
N LYS A 43 -6.83 0.97 -4.73
CA LYS A 43 -7.92 0.21 -4.11
C LYS A 43 -7.46 -0.46 -2.83
N ALA A 44 -8.37 -0.63 -1.89
CA ALA A 44 -8.09 -1.35 -0.65
C ALA A 44 -7.81 -2.83 -0.92
N THR A 45 -6.84 -3.38 -0.20
CA THR A 45 -6.53 -4.81 -0.17
C THR A 45 -6.15 -5.22 1.26
N PHE A 46 -6.13 -6.52 1.54
CA PHE A 46 -5.83 -7.04 2.87
C PHE A 46 -4.68 -8.04 2.80
N GLU A 47 -3.59 -7.70 3.47
CA GLU A 47 -2.39 -8.51 3.51
C GLU A 47 -2.26 -9.22 4.86
N LYS A 48 -1.79 -10.47 4.82
CA LYS A 48 -1.54 -11.24 6.02
C LYS A 48 -0.13 -10.95 6.53
N PHE A 49 -0.04 -10.41 7.74
CA PHE A 49 1.22 -10.21 8.45
C PHE A 49 1.25 -11.09 9.70
N ALA A 50 1.98 -12.20 9.61
CA ALA A 50 1.96 -13.24 10.63
C ALA A 50 0.51 -13.66 10.97
N ASP A 51 0.05 -13.35 12.18
CA ASP A 51 -1.28 -13.75 12.68
C ASP A 51 -2.35 -12.66 12.53
N VAL A 52 -2.01 -11.51 11.94
CA VAL A 52 -2.95 -10.40 11.73
C VAL A 52 -3.18 -10.12 10.25
N THR A 53 -4.38 -9.63 9.94
CA THR A 53 -4.73 -9.11 8.61
C THR A 53 -4.71 -7.60 8.66
N VAL A 54 -3.96 -6.97 7.77
CA VAL A 54 -3.76 -5.52 7.75
C VAL A 54 -4.32 -4.93 6.48
N LEU A 55 -5.09 -3.86 6.62
CA LEU A 55 -5.56 -3.05 5.51
C LEU A 55 -4.38 -2.33 4.85
N CYS A 56 -4.15 -2.66 3.58
CA CYS A 56 -3.18 -2.04 2.69
C CYS A 56 -3.90 -1.51 1.44
N PHE A 57 -3.13 -0.93 0.53
CA PHE A 57 -3.65 -0.44 -0.76
C PHE A 57 -2.79 -0.95 -1.91
N GLU A 58 -3.39 -1.12 -3.09
CA GLU A 58 -2.67 -1.51 -4.31
C GLU A 58 -3.11 -0.64 -5.49
N PRO A 59 -2.28 -0.45 -6.53
CA PRO A 59 -2.65 0.36 -7.69
C PRO A 59 -3.92 -0.13 -8.38
N LEU A 60 -4.81 0.81 -8.69
CA LEU A 60 -6.00 0.53 -9.49
C LEU A 60 -5.61 0.50 -10.98
N GLY A 61 -5.43 -0.70 -11.54
CA GLY A 61 -5.24 -0.89 -12.98
C GLY A 61 -3.86 -1.36 -13.43
N GLU A 62 -2.88 -1.52 -12.53
CA GLU A 62 -1.67 -2.30 -12.82
C GLU A 62 -1.97 -3.78 -12.53
N MET A 63 -2.56 -4.48 -13.50
CA MET A 63 -2.44 -5.94 -13.56
C MET A 63 -1.16 -6.23 -14.35
N SER A 64 -0.13 -6.75 -13.68
CA SER A 64 1.00 -7.41 -14.34
C SER A 64 0.59 -8.79 -14.82
#